data_AF-A0A7S1F6W3-F1
#
_entry.id   AF-A0A7S1F6W3-F1
#
_cell.length_a   1.000
_cell.length_b   1.000
_cell.length_c   1.000
_cell.angle_alpha   90.00
_cell.angle_beta   90.00
_cell.angle_gamma   90.00
#
_symmetry.space_group_name_H-M   'P 1'
#
loop_
_entity.id
_entity.type
_entity.pdbx_description
1 polymer ?
#
loop_
_entity_poly.entity_id
_entity_poly.type
_entity_poly.pdbx_seq_one_letter_code
_entity_poly.pdbx_strand_id
1 'polypeptide(L)'
;PMTKADFLSFVIYLYMNNGIFTPNVTWRAGRRPAPADSGLHMLSGRPSMSPGFATSFKPEGNMTNPQYLRDYFGRLGFTDDRDVVLLMSAHAVGAARGLPYLGEFNSQNIVSASSSDSWESSSNISCGMGTCYYYDNLYLEWKVGCPTTCYSCQWGWISTKIAQYDPFDPYNTTWNYAPSNYTTEADWGEACTESLRKLDLFSYTDKENSRTLRLPVELSMLKDPSYKSIMEEYVKNSDEDHAFVLAVGKAYSKMLEVGVPTDSLYHVEGFSLPGNTPPLK
;
A
#
# COMPACT_ATOMS: atom_id res chain seq x y z
N PRO A 1 -19.18 -20.93 14.31
CA PRO A 1 -18.86 -21.02 12.86
C PRO A 1 -18.26 -19.68 12.41
N MET A 2 -17.21 -19.71 11.58
CA MET A 2 -16.57 -18.48 11.09
C MET A 2 -17.53 -17.70 10.18
N THR A 3 -17.69 -16.41 10.39
CA THR A 3 -18.50 -15.55 9.52
C THR A 3 -17.76 -15.25 8.22
N LYS A 4 -18.46 -14.81 7.17
CA LYS A 4 -17.81 -14.35 5.93
C LYS A 4 -16.83 -13.20 6.18
N ALA A 5 -17.18 -12.29 7.10
CA ALA A 5 -16.34 -11.16 7.47
C ALA A 5 -15.06 -11.63 8.20
N ASP A 6 -15.19 -12.57 9.14
CA ASP A 6 -14.03 -13.17 9.78
C ASP A 6 -13.15 -13.91 8.76
N PHE A 7 -13.72 -14.72 7.87
CA PHE A 7 -12.97 -15.42 6.84
C PHE A 7 -12.14 -14.48 5.95
N LEU A 8 -12.75 -13.41 5.43
CA LEU A 8 -12.05 -12.43 4.59
C LEU A 8 -10.90 -11.76 5.36
N SER A 9 -11.17 -11.28 6.57
CA SER A 9 -10.13 -10.62 7.39
C SER A 9 -9.02 -11.59 7.82
N PHE A 10 -9.34 -12.88 8.00
CA PHE A 10 -8.36 -13.91 8.32
C PHE A 10 -7.44 -14.20 7.14
N VAL A 11 -7.98 -14.26 5.91
CA VAL A 11 -7.15 -14.39 4.69
C VAL A 11 -6.20 -13.20 4.54
N ILE A 12 -6.68 -11.97 4.78
CA ILE A 12 -5.85 -10.76 4.76
C ILE A 12 -4.74 -10.85 5.82
N TYR A 13 -5.08 -11.30 7.03
CA TYR A 13 -4.09 -11.56 8.08
C TYR A 13 -3.02 -12.56 7.62
N LEU A 14 -3.41 -13.69 7.03
CA LEU A 14 -2.46 -14.72 6.57
C LEU A 14 -1.50 -14.18 5.51
N TYR A 15 -1.97 -13.30 4.62
CA TYR A 15 -1.14 -12.66 3.62
C TYR A 15 -0.05 -11.78 4.24
N MET A 16 -0.39 -11.04 5.30
CA MET A 16 0.60 -10.23 6.01
C MET A 16 1.55 -11.08 6.85
N ASN A 17 1.01 -12.04 7.60
CA ASN A 17 1.77 -12.87 8.53
C ASN A 17 2.82 -13.75 7.83
N ASN A 18 2.55 -14.15 6.58
CA ASN A 18 3.49 -14.92 5.75
C ASN A 18 4.11 -14.08 4.64
N GLY A 19 3.86 -12.77 4.65
CA GLY A 19 4.29 -11.83 3.64
C GLY A 19 5.58 -11.10 4.01
N ILE A 20 5.99 -10.22 3.11
CA ILE A 20 7.23 -9.45 3.15
C ILE A 20 7.27 -8.34 4.21
N PHE A 21 6.14 -7.99 4.84
CA PHE A 21 6.07 -6.87 5.78
C PHE A 21 6.28 -7.24 7.25
N THR A 22 5.72 -8.34 7.78
CA THR A 22 5.97 -8.75 9.18
C THR A 22 5.21 -10.03 9.58
N PRO A 23 5.85 -10.95 10.34
CA PRO A 23 5.15 -12.03 11.05
C PRO A 23 4.48 -11.58 12.37
N ASN A 24 4.59 -10.31 12.76
CA ASN A 24 4.09 -9.78 14.04
C ASN A 24 2.78 -8.99 13.88
N VAL A 25 1.82 -9.58 13.16
CA VAL A 25 0.44 -9.08 13.07
C VAL A 25 -0.42 -9.93 14.00
N THR A 26 -1.32 -9.31 14.76
CA THR A 26 -2.35 -10.02 15.49
C THR A 26 -3.65 -9.99 14.71
N TRP A 27 -4.39 -11.09 14.77
CA TRP A 27 -5.75 -11.15 14.27
C TRP A 27 -6.65 -11.83 15.30
N ARG A 28 -7.87 -11.30 15.38
CA ARG A 28 -8.90 -11.77 16.28
C ARG A 28 -10.22 -11.87 15.51
N ALA A 29 -10.97 -12.93 15.80
CA ALA A 29 -12.30 -13.18 15.25
C ALA A 29 -13.37 -12.40 16.03
N GLY A 30 -14.62 -12.45 15.58
CA GLY A 30 -15.77 -11.85 16.27
C GLY A 30 -16.61 -10.91 15.41
N ARG A 31 -16.32 -10.81 14.10
CA ARG A 31 -17.10 -9.97 13.17
C ARG A 31 -18.46 -10.61 12.95
N ARG A 32 -19.51 -9.89 13.34
CA ARG A 32 -20.90 -10.34 13.14
C ARG A 32 -21.24 -10.35 11.64
N PRO A 33 -22.18 -11.22 11.20
CA PRO A 33 -22.73 -11.12 9.85
C PRO A 33 -23.26 -9.72 9.58
N ALA A 34 -23.00 -9.21 8.38
CA ALA A 34 -23.46 -7.89 8.00
C ALA A 34 -25.00 -7.89 7.89
N PRO A 35 -25.71 -6.89 8.46
CA PRO A 35 -27.15 -6.75 8.28
C PRO A 35 -27.50 -6.44 6.82
N ALA A 36 -28.76 -6.59 6.44
CA ALA A 36 -29.22 -6.41 5.05
C ALA A 36 -28.96 -4.99 4.51
N ASP A 37 -28.90 -3.99 5.39
CA ASP A 37 -28.67 -2.58 5.08
C ASP A 37 -27.20 -2.15 5.20
N SER A 38 -26.29 -3.08 5.51
CA SER A 38 -24.88 -2.81 5.77
C SER A 38 -24.15 -2.08 4.64
N GLY A 39 -24.65 -2.06 3.41
CA GLY A 39 -24.06 -1.30 2.30
C GLY A 39 -24.60 0.12 2.12
N LEU A 40 -25.71 0.48 2.76
CA LEU A 40 -26.37 1.78 2.52
C LEU A 40 -25.51 2.97 2.93
N HIS A 41 -24.66 2.81 3.96
CA HIS A 41 -23.72 3.86 4.37
C HIS A 41 -22.65 4.17 3.32
N MET A 42 -22.38 3.26 2.38
CA MET A 42 -21.47 3.54 1.27
C MET A 42 -22.07 4.53 0.28
N LEU A 43 -23.41 4.54 0.12
CA LEU A 43 -24.12 5.44 -0.79
C LEU A 43 -24.09 6.89 -0.30
N SER A 44 -24.10 7.10 1.02
CA SER A 44 -24.00 8.43 1.64
C SER A 44 -22.56 8.95 1.71
N GLY A 45 -21.56 8.12 1.41
CA GLY A 45 -20.15 8.49 1.49
C GLY A 45 -19.72 8.85 2.92
N ARG A 46 -19.06 9.99 3.07
CA ARG A 46 -18.47 10.51 4.32
C ARG A 46 -18.85 11.98 4.49
N PRO A 47 -20.12 12.29 4.82
CA PRO A 47 -20.61 13.67 4.86
C PRO A 47 -20.02 14.50 6.02
N SER A 48 -19.33 13.86 6.97
CA SER A 48 -18.69 14.51 8.12
C SER A 48 -17.20 14.82 7.92
N MET A 49 -16.69 14.74 6.69
CA MET A 49 -15.34 15.24 6.38
C MET A 49 -15.30 16.77 6.51
N SER A 50 -14.13 17.34 6.83
CA SER A 50 -13.99 18.79 6.91
C SER A 50 -14.31 19.47 5.56
N PRO A 51 -14.77 20.74 5.58
CA PRO A 51 -15.06 21.49 4.37
C PRO A 51 -13.88 21.48 3.38
N GLY A 52 -14.16 21.19 2.12
CA GLY A 52 -13.15 21.13 1.05
C GLY A 52 -12.50 19.76 0.85
N PHE A 53 -12.83 18.76 1.68
CA PHE A 53 -12.36 17.38 1.50
C PHE A 53 -13.39 16.49 0.81
N ALA A 54 -12.89 15.46 0.12
CA ALA A 54 -13.74 14.50 -0.58
C ALA A 54 -14.60 13.75 0.42
N THR A 55 -15.88 13.71 0.14
CA THR A 55 -16.89 13.00 0.93
C THR A 55 -17.23 11.65 0.32
N SER A 56 -16.46 11.16 -0.65
CA SER A 56 -16.64 9.82 -1.23
C SER A 56 -16.42 8.73 -0.17
N PHE A 57 -17.06 7.58 -0.34
CA PHE A 57 -16.83 6.44 0.55
C PHE A 57 -15.37 5.93 0.43
N LYS A 58 -14.88 5.83 -0.81
CA LYS A 58 -13.49 5.47 -1.13
C LYS A 58 -12.56 6.65 -0.83
N PRO A 59 -11.34 6.41 -0.33
CA PRO A 59 -10.37 7.47 -0.13
C PRO A 59 -9.99 8.13 -1.46
N GLU A 60 -9.83 9.44 -1.46
CA GLU A 60 -9.39 10.24 -2.60
C GLU A 60 -7.85 10.35 -2.65
N GLY A 61 -7.26 9.85 -3.75
CA GLY A 61 -5.82 9.89 -3.97
C GLY A 61 -5.29 11.25 -4.42
N ASN A 62 -6.14 12.07 -5.05
CA ASN A 62 -5.76 13.38 -5.59
C ASN A 62 -5.71 14.52 -4.56
N MET A 63 -5.96 14.21 -3.28
CA MET A 63 -5.92 15.20 -2.20
C MET A 63 -4.50 15.72 -1.97
N THR A 64 -4.32 17.04 -1.91
CA THR A 64 -2.99 17.67 -1.77
C THR A 64 -2.77 18.35 -0.42
N ASN A 65 -3.81 18.40 0.41
CA ASN A 65 -3.75 18.87 1.78
C ASN A 65 -3.59 17.66 2.73
N PRO A 66 -2.47 17.55 3.47
CA PRO A 66 -2.22 16.40 4.35
C PRO A 66 -3.25 16.25 5.47
N GLN A 67 -3.97 17.32 5.85
CA GLN A 67 -5.05 17.24 6.84
C GLN A 67 -6.19 16.30 6.39
N TYR A 68 -6.36 16.10 5.08
CA TYR A 68 -7.32 15.12 4.56
C TYR A 68 -7.08 13.71 5.15
N LEU A 69 -5.81 13.30 5.29
CA LEU A 69 -5.46 12.00 5.83
C LEU A 69 -5.86 11.89 7.30
N ARG A 70 -5.56 12.90 8.13
CA ARG A 70 -5.99 12.92 9.55
C ARG A 70 -7.49 12.81 9.68
N ASP A 71 -8.24 13.56 8.88
CA ASP A 71 -9.70 13.56 8.94
C ASP A 71 -10.26 12.21 8.48
N TYR A 72 -9.72 11.66 7.40
CA TYR A 72 -10.16 10.39 6.85
C TYR A 72 -9.86 9.22 7.80
N PHE A 73 -8.61 9.11 8.25
CA PHE A 73 -8.13 8.03 9.13
C PHE A 73 -8.62 8.19 10.57
N GLY A 74 -8.78 9.42 11.08
CA GLY A 74 -9.35 9.69 12.39
C GLY A 74 -10.77 9.14 12.53
N ARG A 75 -11.57 9.20 11.45
CA ARG A 75 -12.91 8.60 11.39
C ARG A 75 -12.90 7.07 11.41
N LEU A 76 -11.74 6.45 11.18
CA LEU A 76 -11.51 5.01 11.27
C LEU A 76 -10.85 4.62 12.62
N GLY A 77 -10.65 5.58 13.55
CA GLY A 77 -10.02 5.33 14.85
C GLY A 77 -8.49 5.47 14.86
N PHE A 78 -7.90 6.04 13.80
CA PHE A 78 -6.47 6.33 13.69
C PHE A 78 -6.21 7.82 13.86
N THR A 79 -6.11 8.24 15.12
CA THR A 79 -5.87 9.65 15.49
C THR A 79 -4.40 9.97 15.71
N ASP A 80 -3.53 8.95 15.71
CA ASP A 80 -2.08 9.12 15.76
C ASP A 80 -1.54 9.22 14.32
N ASP A 81 -0.78 10.27 14.03
CA ASP A 81 -0.15 10.47 12.73
C ASP A 81 0.79 9.33 12.35
N ARG A 82 1.40 8.68 13.33
CA ARG A 82 2.26 7.52 13.11
C ARG A 82 1.50 6.33 12.56
N ASP A 83 0.28 6.07 13.01
CA ASP A 83 -0.56 5.01 12.45
C ASP A 83 -0.87 5.29 10.97
N VAL A 84 -1.17 6.55 10.64
CA VAL A 84 -1.46 6.96 9.25
C VAL A 84 -0.24 6.74 8.35
N VAL A 85 0.94 7.22 8.79
CA VAL A 85 2.19 7.05 8.03
C VAL A 85 2.49 5.57 7.79
N LEU A 86 2.40 4.75 8.84
CA LEU A 86 2.65 3.31 8.76
C LEU A 86 1.64 2.58 7.87
N LEU A 87 0.35 2.91 7.94
CA LEU A 87 -0.65 2.28 7.06
C LEU A 87 -0.48 2.68 5.60
N MET A 88 -0.07 3.93 5.31
CA MET A 88 0.23 4.37 3.95
C MET A 88 1.45 3.63 3.36
N SER A 89 2.39 3.16 4.19
CA SER A 89 3.51 2.33 3.73
C SER A 89 3.12 0.95 3.19
N ALA A 90 1.83 0.55 3.28
CA ALA A 90 1.33 -0.57 2.50
C ALA A 90 1.56 -0.39 0.99
N HIS A 91 1.72 0.84 0.50
CA HIS A 91 2.14 1.10 -0.88
C HIS A 91 3.62 0.79 -1.14
N ALA A 92 4.44 0.43 -0.15
CA ALA A 92 5.77 -0.10 -0.43
C ALA A 92 5.72 -1.42 -1.24
N VAL A 93 4.55 -2.06 -1.34
CA VAL A 93 4.31 -3.24 -2.19
C VAL A 93 3.29 -2.97 -3.27
N GLY A 94 3.54 -3.59 -4.42
CA GLY A 94 2.60 -3.67 -5.52
C GLY A 94 2.57 -2.43 -6.40
N ALA A 95 1.42 -2.26 -7.07
CA ALA A 95 1.23 -1.26 -8.10
C ALA A 95 -0.24 -0.81 -8.15
N ALA A 96 -0.48 0.42 -8.58
CA ALA A 96 -1.81 0.84 -9.03
C ALA A 96 -2.09 0.24 -10.40
N ARG A 97 -3.21 -0.49 -10.53
CA ARG A 97 -3.61 -1.21 -11.77
C ARG A 97 -5.05 -0.90 -12.17
N GLY A 98 -5.52 0.32 -11.94
CA GLY A 98 -6.90 0.69 -12.23
C GLY A 98 -7.08 2.18 -12.47
N LEU A 99 -7.96 2.53 -13.41
CA LEU A 99 -8.30 3.93 -13.69
C LEU A 99 -8.66 4.68 -12.39
N PRO A 100 -8.12 5.88 -12.17
CA PRO A 100 -7.31 6.64 -13.12
C PRO A 100 -5.79 6.41 -13.01
N TYR A 101 -5.30 5.69 -11.99
CA TYR A 101 -3.87 5.61 -11.64
C TYR A 101 -3.21 4.31 -12.07
N LEU A 102 -2.01 4.44 -12.65
CA LEU A 102 -1.23 3.32 -13.18
C LEU A 102 0.25 3.49 -12.86
N GLY A 103 0.86 2.44 -12.31
CA GLY A 103 2.30 2.42 -12.04
C GLY A 103 2.67 1.72 -10.73
N GLU A 104 3.95 1.47 -10.55
CA GLU A 104 4.46 0.80 -9.34
C GLU A 104 4.64 1.79 -8.19
N PHE A 105 4.34 1.33 -6.98
CA PHE A 105 4.68 2.09 -5.79
C PHE A 105 5.98 1.62 -5.12
N ASN A 106 6.49 0.44 -5.50
CA ASN A 106 7.72 -0.11 -4.94
C ASN A 106 8.89 0.88 -5.07
N SER A 107 9.81 0.78 -4.11
CA SER A 107 11.01 1.59 -4.15
C SER A 107 12.00 1.06 -5.19
N GLN A 108 12.75 1.99 -5.78
CA GLN A 108 13.84 1.68 -6.70
C GLN A 108 15.07 1.12 -5.98
N ASN A 109 15.14 1.31 -4.66
CA ASN A 109 16.30 1.03 -3.82
C ASN A 109 16.22 -0.31 -3.06
N ILE A 110 15.23 -1.16 -3.36
CA ILE A 110 15.09 -2.47 -2.72
C ILE A 110 16.13 -3.43 -3.30
N VAL A 111 17.11 -3.84 -2.49
CA VAL A 111 18.10 -4.87 -2.85
C VAL A 111 17.55 -6.24 -2.48
N SER A 112 17.20 -7.11 -3.44
CA SER A 112 16.89 -8.52 -3.13
C SER A 112 18.16 -9.37 -3.20
N ALA A 113 18.43 -10.14 -2.17
CA ALA A 113 19.64 -10.95 -2.04
C ALA A 113 19.58 -12.32 -2.72
N SER A 114 18.53 -12.67 -3.50
CA SER A 114 18.41 -14.06 -3.98
C SER A 114 17.51 -14.34 -5.20
N SER A 115 17.14 -13.37 -6.05
CA SER A 115 16.49 -13.71 -7.32
C SER A 115 17.46 -13.54 -8.50
N SER A 116 17.58 -14.57 -9.33
CA SER A 116 18.20 -14.52 -10.66
C SER A 116 17.53 -13.49 -11.59
N ASP A 117 16.37 -12.96 -11.19
CA ASP A 117 15.76 -11.74 -11.71
C ASP A 117 16.22 -10.56 -10.86
N SER A 118 17.51 -10.25 -10.92
CA SER A 118 18.12 -9.11 -10.25
C SER A 118 17.46 -7.84 -10.79
N TRP A 119 16.51 -7.28 -10.03
CA TRP A 119 16.10 -5.90 -10.23
C TRP A 119 17.30 -5.05 -9.85
N GLU A 120 18.08 -4.63 -10.85
CA GLU A 120 19.31 -3.85 -10.68
C GLU A 120 19.00 -2.59 -9.85
N SER A 121 19.19 -2.67 -8.54
CA SER A 121 19.32 -1.50 -7.70
C SER A 121 20.68 -0.90 -8.02
N SER A 122 20.70 0.21 -8.75
CA SER A 122 21.91 1.04 -8.90
C SER A 122 22.31 1.74 -7.59
N SER A 123 21.50 1.61 -6.54
CA SER A 123 21.67 2.27 -5.26
C SER A 123 22.53 1.46 -4.27
N ASN A 124 23.54 2.10 -3.69
CA ASN A 124 24.31 1.59 -2.56
C ASN A 124 23.53 1.60 -1.22
N ILE A 125 22.19 1.71 -1.26
CA ILE A 125 21.35 1.80 -0.07
C ILE A 125 20.77 0.41 0.20
N SER A 126 21.26 -0.25 1.25
CA SER A 126 20.62 -1.45 1.80
C SER A 126 19.55 -1.03 2.81
N CYS A 127 18.31 -0.83 2.36
CA CYS A 127 17.16 -0.62 3.23
C CYS A 127 16.14 -1.76 3.09
N GLY A 128 15.36 -1.98 4.15
CA GLY A 128 14.16 -2.81 4.04
C GLY A 128 13.06 -2.09 3.27
N MET A 129 12.06 -2.86 2.81
CA MET A 129 11.04 -2.42 1.87
C MET A 129 10.32 -1.14 2.28
N GLY A 130 9.91 -1.05 3.55
CA GLY A 130 9.20 0.11 4.06
C GLY A 130 10.09 1.33 4.20
N THR A 131 11.29 1.13 4.73
CA THR A 131 12.29 2.19 4.84
C THR A 131 12.69 2.72 3.47
N CYS A 132 12.88 1.87 2.46
CA CYS A 132 13.16 2.32 1.10
C CYS A 132 11.99 3.13 0.50
N TYR A 133 10.73 2.73 0.76
CA TYR A 133 9.57 3.50 0.33
C TYR A 133 9.55 4.91 0.92
N TYR A 134 9.88 5.06 2.21
CA TYR A 134 10.01 6.38 2.84
C TYR A 134 11.23 7.16 2.35
N TYR A 135 12.35 6.48 2.12
CA TYR A 135 13.54 7.08 1.53
C TYR A 135 13.19 7.74 0.19
N ASP A 136 12.48 7.01 -0.68
CA ASP A 136 12.09 7.53 -1.98
C ASP A 136 11.21 8.76 -1.87
N ASN A 137 10.22 8.73 -0.96
CA ASN A 137 9.35 9.88 -0.71
C ASN A 137 10.17 11.12 -0.31
N LEU A 138 11.11 10.95 0.62
CA LEU A 138 11.87 12.04 1.21
C LEU A 138 12.96 12.61 0.28
N TYR A 139 13.60 11.77 -0.52
CA TYR A 139 14.87 12.11 -1.16
C TYR A 139 14.88 12.05 -2.69
N LEU A 140 13.89 11.43 -3.34
CA LEU A 140 13.78 11.53 -4.79
C LEU A 140 13.22 12.89 -5.22
N GLU A 141 13.66 13.34 -6.40
CA GLU A 141 13.01 14.47 -7.07
C GLU A 141 11.76 13.96 -7.81
N TRP A 142 10.61 14.54 -7.46
CA TRP A 142 9.32 14.19 -8.05
C TRP A 142 8.88 15.22 -9.09
N LYS A 143 8.30 14.75 -10.20
CA LYS A 143 7.62 15.57 -11.21
C LYS A 143 6.17 15.14 -11.37
N VAL A 144 5.29 16.06 -11.73
CA VAL A 144 3.91 15.71 -12.11
C VAL A 144 3.96 14.91 -13.42
N GLY A 145 3.30 13.76 -13.42
CA GLY A 145 3.24 12.86 -14.58
C GLY A 145 2.99 11.41 -14.17
N CYS A 146 2.74 10.58 -15.18
CA CYS A 146 2.67 9.13 -15.01
C CYS A 146 4.01 8.46 -15.31
N PRO A 147 4.30 7.30 -14.71
CA PRO A 147 5.43 6.48 -15.10
C PRO A 147 5.39 6.11 -16.58
N THR A 148 6.56 5.98 -17.19
CA THR A 148 6.76 5.46 -18.56
C THR A 148 7.17 4.00 -18.59
N THR A 149 7.45 3.42 -17.42
CA THR A 149 7.80 2.00 -17.25
C THR A 149 7.11 1.44 -16.01
N CYS A 150 6.85 0.13 -16.00
CA CYS A 150 6.40 -0.60 -14.82
C CYS A 150 6.90 -2.04 -14.89
N TYR A 151 7.81 -2.42 -13.99
CA TYR A 151 8.46 -3.73 -14.04
C TYR A 151 7.58 -4.86 -13.51
N SER A 152 6.96 -4.69 -12.35
CA SER A 152 5.98 -5.63 -11.79
C SER A 152 4.69 -5.69 -12.61
N CYS A 153 4.37 -4.65 -13.39
CA CYS A 153 3.28 -4.72 -14.38
C CYS A 153 3.71 -5.41 -15.68
N GLN A 154 5.01 -5.65 -15.88
CA GLN A 154 5.58 -6.20 -17.12
C GLN A 154 5.17 -5.41 -18.38
N TRP A 155 5.10 -4.08 -18.25
CA TRP A 155 4.78 -3.18 -19.35
C TRP A 155 5.78 -3.32 -20.51
N GLY A 156 5.28 -3.58 -21.72
CA GLY A 156 6.10 -3.75 -22.92
C GLY A 156 6.74 -5.13 -23.11
N TRP A 157 6.45 -6.12 -22.25
CA TRP A 157 6.95 -7.48 -22.41
C TRP A 157 6.09 -8.28 -23.42
N ILE A 158 6.73 -9.16 -24.19
CA ILE A 158 6.08 -9.99 -25.23
C ILE A 158 5.55 -11.30 -24.62
N SER A 159 4.42 -11.79 -25.14
CA SER A 159 3.48 -12.79 -24.59
C SER A 159 4.02 -14.12 -24.02
N THR A 160 5.29 -14.48 -24.19
CA THR A 160 5.82 -15.78 -23.77
C THR A 160 6.29 -15.85 -22.31
N LYS A 161 6.51 -14.70 -21.66
CA LYS A 161 6.87 -14.60 -20.22
C LYS A 161 5.68 -14.20 -19.32
N ILE A 162 4.57 -13.78 -19.91
CA ILE A 162 3.41 -13.11 -19.26
C ILE A 162 2.47 -14.11 -18.54
N ALA A 163 2.62 -15.42 -18.75
CA ALA A 163 1.60 -16.41 -18.38
C ALA A 163 1.94 -17.31 -17.18
N GLN A 164 3.06 -17.09 -16.46
CA GLN A 164 3.40 -17.94 -15.31
C GLN A 164 2.72 -17.41 -14.05
N TYR A 165 1.69 -18.13 -13.60
CA TYR A 165 1.08 -17.91 -12.29
C TYR A 165 2.06 -18.29 -11.19
N ASP A 166 2.62 -17.30 -10.50
CA ASP A 166 3.38 -17.48 -9.27
C ASP A 166 2.47 -17.20 -8.04
N PRO A 167 2.06 -18.25 -7.29
CA PRO A 167 1.24 -18.11 -6.08
C PRO A 167 1.99 -17.43 -4.91
N PHE A 168 3.31 -17.27 -5.00
CA PHE A 168 4.13 -16.60 -4.00
C PHE A 168 4.53 -15.19 -4.40
N ASP A 169 4.08 -14.71 -5.56
CA ASP A 169 4.38 -13.35 -5.99
C ASP A 169 3.59 -12.33 -5.16
N PRO A 170 4.26 -11.58 -4.26
CA PRO A 170 3.60 -10.63 -3.39
C PRO A 170 3.14 -9.38 -4.14
N TYR A 171 3.45 -9.26 -5.43
CA TYR A 171 3.07 -8.14 -6.29
C TYR A 171 1.86 -8.47 -7.19
N ASN A 172 1.35 -9.70 -7.13
CA ASN A 172 0.20 -10.17 -7.90
C ASN A 172 0.35 -9.88 -9.41
N THR A 173 1.50 -10.20 -9.98
CA THR A 173 1.83 -10.15 -11.42
C THR A 173 1.10 -11.19 -12.26
N THR A 174 0.29 -12.06 -11.65
CA THR A 174 -0.34 -13.17 -12.38
C THR A 174 -1.58 -12.74 -13.15
N TRP A 175 -1.42 -12.78 -14.47
CA TRP A 175 -2.06 -11.93 -15.47
C TRP A 175 -3.53 -12.22 -15.83
N ASN A 176 -4.09 -13.38 -15.48
CA ASN A 176 -5.35 -13.85 -16.07
C ASN A 176 -6.60 -12.99 -15.81
N TYR A 177 -6.52 -12.00 -14.91
CA TYR A 177 -7.60 -11.06 -14.60
C TYR A 177 -7.18 -9.59 -14.61
N ALA A 178 -5.94 -9.27 -15.01
CA ALA A 178 -5.53 -7.88 -15.19
C ALA A 178 -6.30 -7.27 -16.37
N PRO A 179 -6.93 -6.10 -16.23
CA PRO A 179 -7.74 -5.54 -17.31
C PRO A 179 -6.88 -5.30 -18.57
N SER A 180 -7.44 -5.65 -19.73
CA SER A 180 -6.72 -5.66 -21.02
C SER A 180 -6.25 -4.29 -21.52
N ASN A 181 -6.67 -3.21 -20.88
CA ASN A 181 -6.30 -1.83 -21.20
C ASN A 181 -5.00 -1.36 -20.52
N TYR A 182 -4.15 -2.26 -20.03
CA TYR A 182 -2.95 -1.91 -19.24
C TYR A 182 -1.65 -2.62 -19.66
N THR A 183 -1.56 -3.11 -20.91
CA THR A 183 -0.31 -3.65 -21.48
C THR A 183 0.24 -2.86 -22.64
N THR A 184 -0.50 -1.85 -23.12
CA THR A 184 -0.09 -1.12 -24.32
C THR A 184 0.63 0.16 -23.93
N GLU A 185 1.75 0.42 -24.60
CA GLU A 185 2.59 1.59 -24.34
C GLU A 185 1.85 2.92 -24.52
N ALA A 186 0.78 2.91 -25.31
CA ALA A 186 -0.08 4.06 -25.55
C ALA A 186 -0.89 4.52 -24.32
N ASP A 187 -0.97 3.71 -23.26
CA ASP A 187 -1.81 3.99 -22.08
C ASP A 187 -1.04 4.61 -20.90
N TRP A 188 0.29 4.75 -20.98
CA TRP A 188 1.13 5.31 -19.91
C TRP A 188 1.91 6.58 -20.34
N GLY A 189 2.78 7.11 -19.48
CA GLY A 189 3.57 8.32 -19.78
C GLY A 189 2.71 9.57 -20.08
N GLU A 190 2.96 10.22 -21.23
CA GLU A 190 2.26 11.45 -21.63
C GLU A 190 0.76 11.24 -21.85
N ALA A 191 0.36 10.11 -22.45
CA ALA A 191 -1.05 9.81 -22.70
C ALA A 191 -1.84 9.63 -21.39
N CYS A 192 -1.24 8.96 -20.40
CA CYS A 192 -1.78 8.87 -19.05
C CYS A 192 -1.84 10.25 -18.39
N THR A 193 -0.77 11.04 -18.48
CA THR A 193 -0.70 12.38 -17.89
C THR A 193 -1.81 13.29 -18.44
N GLU A 194 -2.03 13.27 -19.74
CA GLU A 194 -3.12 14.00 -20.40
C GLU A 194 -4.50 13.49 -20.00
N SER A 195 -4.65 12.17 -19.84
CA SER A 195 -5.92 11.56 -19.40
C SER A 195 -6.28 11.95 -17.97
N LEU A 196 -5.31 11.94 -17.07
CA LEU A 196 -5.47 12.46 -15.70
C LEU A 196 -5.85 13.93 -15.71
N ARG A 197 -5.12 14.76 -16.48
CA ARG A 197 -5.36 16.20 -16.57
C ARG A 197 -6.78 16.53 -17.06
N LYS A 198 -7.32 15.77 -18.01
CA LYS A 198 -8.71 15.91 -18.49
C LYS A 198 -9.76 15.68 -17.40
N LEU A 199 -9.41 14.94 -16.35
CA LEU A 199 -10.26 14.65 -15.20
C LEU A 199 -9.98 15.58 -14.01
N ASP A 200 -9.13 16.60 -14.18
CA ASP A 200 -8.61 17.44 -13.09
C ASP A 200 -7.84 16.63 -12.02
N LEU A 201 -7.22 15.53 -12.47
CA LEU A 201 -6.40 14.64 -11.65
C LEU A 201 -4.94 14.73 -12.07
N PHE A 202 -4.05 14.28 -11.19
CA PHE A 202 -2.65 14.08 -11.53
C PHE A 202 -2.00 13.06 -10.60
N SER A 203 -0.81 12.61 -10.99
CA SER A 203 0.08 11.79 -10.19
C SER A 203 1.49 12.36 -10.24
N TYR A 204 2.37 11.81 -9.42
CA TYR A 204 3.79 12.07 -9.47
C TYR A 204 4.54 10.85 -9.96
N THR A 205 5.64 11.11 -10.66
CA THR A 205 6.66 10.11 -10.94
C THR A 205 8.04 10.66 -10.64
N ASP A 206 8.99 9.79 -10.37
CA ASP A 206 10.38 10.21 -10.15
C ASP A 206 10.93 10.87 -11.42
N LYS A 207 11.78 11.88 -11.23
CA LYS A 207 12.32 12.67 -12.32
C LYS A 207 13.41 11.94 -13.10
N GLU A 208 14.15 11.06 -12.43
CA GLU A 208 15.34 10.41 -12.96
C GLU A 208 15.02 9.41 -14.08
N ASN A 209 14.09 8.49 -13.83
CA ASN A 209 13.76 7.40 -14.75
C ASN A 209 12.26 7.20 -14.98
N SER A 210 11.39 7.93 -14.27
CA SER A 210 9.93 7.90 -14.46
C SER A 210 9.35 6.48 -14.33
N ARG A 211 9.80 5.77 -13.30
CA ARG A 211 9.40 4.40 -12.99
C ARG A 211 8.40 4.36 -11.84
N THR A 212 8.65 5.13 -10.80
CA THR A 212 7.89 5.04 -9.55
C THR A 212 6.70 5.98 -9.60
N LEU A 213 5.55 5.52 -9.16
CA LEU A 213 4.32 6.28 -8.98
C LEU A 213 4.18 6.75 -7.53
N ARG A 214 3.73 7.99 -7.36
CA ARG A 214 3.12 8.46 -6.10
C ARG A 214 1.83 9.20 -6.37
N LEU A 215 0.84 8.98 -5.51
CA LEU A 215 -0.39 9.73 -5.48
C LEU A 215 -0.16 11.11 -4.86
N PRO A 216 -0.94 12.12 -5.25
CA PRO A 216 -0.85 13.45 -4.63
C PRO A 216 -0.98 13.43 -3.11
N VAL A 217 -1.83 12.56 -2.56
CA VAL A 217 -2.01 12.42 -1.12
C VAL A 217 -0.77 11.90 -0.41
N GLU A 218 0.02 11.02 -1.04
CA GLU A 218 1.27 10.50 -0.46
C GLU A 218 2.32 11.61 -0.38
N LEU A 219 2.56 12.33 -1.48
CA LEU A 219 3.52 13.45 -1.45
C LEU A 219 3.03 14.65 -0.64
N SER A 220 1.71 14.77 -0.41
CA SER A 220 1.18 15.80 0.49
C SER A 220 1.69 15.63 1.92
N MET A 221 2.00 14.40 2.35
CA MET A 221 2.52 14.10 3.68
C MET A 221 3.85 14.80 3.96
N LEU A 222 4.67 15.03 2.93
CA LEU A 222 5.96 15.72 3.05
C LEU A 222 5.82 17.20 3.39
N LYS A 223 4.64 17.79 3.15
CA LYS A 223 4.32 19.17 3.52
C LYS A 223 3.97 19.32 5.00
N ASP A 224 3.70 18.20 5.67
CA ASP A 224 3.33 18.17 7.08
C ASP A 224 4.54 17.77 7.95
N PRO A 225 4.98 18.63 8.90
CA PRO A 225 6.16 18.34 9.71
C PRO A 225 6.05 17.06 10.55
N SER A 226 4.84 16.73 11.04
CA SER A 226 4.62 15.53 11.86
C SER A 226 4.81 14.28 11.02
N TYR A 227 4.08 14.16 9.90
CA TYR A 227 4.21 13.03 8.98
C TYR A 227 5.64 12.87 8.45
N LYS A 228 6.26 13.98 8.03
CA LYS A 228 7.63 13.96 7.53
C LYS A 228 8.62 13.47 8.58
N SER A 229 8.52 13.94 9.83
CA SER A 229 9.42 13.53 10.91
C SER A 229 9.33 12.03 11.24
N ILE A 230 8.14 11.44 11.11
CA ILE A 230 7.94 9.99 11.31
C ILE A 230 8.62 9.20 10.18
N MET A 231 8.50 9.67 8.92
CA MET A 231 9.23 9.04 7.81
C MET A 231 10.75 9.15 8.01
N GLU A 232 11.24 10.32 8.40
CA GLU A 232 12.67 10.56 8.68
C GLU A 232 13.18 9.68 9.83
N GLU A 233 12.37 9.45 10.87
CA GLU A 233 12.68 8.56 11.99
C GLU A 233 12.94 7.13 11.51
N TYR A 234 12.06 6.56 10.67
CA TYR A 234 12.25 5.20 10.17
C TYR A 234 13.41 5.10 9.18
N VAL A 235 13.63 6.12 8.33
CA VAL A 235 14.81 6.14 7.46
C VAL A 235 16.11 6.25 8.26
N LYS A 236 16.13 7.02 9.34
CA LYS A 236 17.34 7.16 10.18
C LYS A 236 17.66 5.88 10.96
N ASN A 237 16.63 5.09 11.30
CA ASN A 237 16.77 3.83 12.04
C ASN A 237 16.54 2.63 11.10
N SER A 238 17.07 2.70 9.88
CA SER A 238 16.82 1.76 8.79
C SER A 238 17.47 0.39 8.98
N ASP A 239 18.38 0.25 9.94
CA ASP A 239 19.14 -0.98 10.17
C ASP A 239 18.17 -2.16 10.35
N GLU A 240 18.18 -3.08 9.37
CA GLU A 240 17.38 -4.31 9.31
C GLU A 240 15.85 -4.11 9.30
N ASP A 241 15.33 -2.87 9.15
CA ASP A 241 13.89 -2.53 9.09
C ASP A 241 13.07 -2.97 10.32
N HIS A 242 13.72 -3.47 11.39
CA HIS A 242 13.04 -4.10 12.52
C HIS A 242 12.05 -3.16 13.23
N ALA A 243 12.46 -1.92 13.49
CA ALA A 243 11.60 -0.94 14.14
C ALA A 243 10.36 -0.61 13.30
N PHE A 244 10.54 -0.49 11.99
CA PHE A 244 9.47 -0.28 11.03
C PHE A 244 8.51 -1.46 10.99
N VAL A 245 9.03 -2.68 10.78
CA VAL A 245 8.28 -3.95 10.70
C VAL A 245 7.41 -4.16 11.94
N LEU A 246 7.95 -3.89 13.14
CA LEU A 246 7.19 -3.98 14.39
C LEU A 246 6.09 -2.92 14.50
N ALA A 247 6.36 -1.70 14.02
CA ALA A 247 5.40 -0.60 14.08
C ALA A 247 4.25 -0.80 13.09
N VAL A 248 4.55 -1.22 11.85
CA VAL A 248 3.53 -1.60 10.85
C VAL A 248 2.69 -2.75 11.38
N GLY A 249 3.31 -3.78 11.97
CA GLY A 249 2.59 -4.90 12.59
C GLY A 249 1.51 -4.43 13.58
N LYS A 250 1.83 -3.46 14.44
CA LYS A 250 0.88 -2.88 15.39
C LYS A 250 -0.23 -2.08 14.71
N ALA A 251 0.12 -1.16 13.81
CA ALA A 251 -0.86 -0.32 13.10
C ALA A 251 -1.80 -1.16 12.25
N TYR A 252 -1.28 -2.18 11.57
CA TYR A 252 -2.04 -3.11 10.74
C TYR A 252 -2.93 -4.02 11.57
N SER A 253 -2.44 -4.53 12.71
CA SER A 253 -3.26 -5.30 13.65
C SER A 253 -4.46 -4.49 14.13
N LYS A 254 -4.22 -3.23 14.50
CA LYS A 254 -5.27 -2.28 14.85
C LYS A 254 -6.28 -2.13 13.71
N MET A 255 -5.83 -2.01 12.45
CA MET A 255 -6.68 -1.93 11.26
C MET A 255 -7.58 -3.14 11.07
N LEU A 256 -7.03 -4.35 11.20
CA LEU A 256 -7.81 -5.57 11.06
C LEU A 256 -8.94 -5.63 12.09
N GLU A 257 -8.72 -5.05 13.27
CA GLU A 257 -9.62 -5.15 14.41
C GLU A 257 -10.55 -3.94 14.58
N VAL A 258 -10.46 -2.93 13.71
CA VAL A 258 -11.36 -1.76 13.74
C VAL A 258 -12.82 -2.20 13.69
N GLY A 259 -13.61 -1.69 14.64
CA GLY A 259 -15.06 -1.95 14.71
C GLY A 259 -15.43 -3.32 15.28
N VAL A 260 -14.48 -4.15 15.68
CA VAL A 260 -14.76 -5.40 16.41
C VAL A 260 -14.88 -5.08 17.91
N PRO A 261 -16.03 -5.36 18.56
CA PRO A 261 -16.18 -5.15 19.99
C PRO A 261 -15.12 -5.95 20.78
N THR A 262 -14.45 -5.31 21.74
CA THR A 262 -13.32 -5.90 22.48
C THR A 262 -13.71 -7.13 23.30
N ASP A 263 -14.98 -7.24 23.69
CA ASP A 263 -15.58 -8.41 24.35
C ASP A 263 -15.83 -9.58 23.39
N SER A 264 -15.92 -9.30 22.08
CA SER A 264 -16.10 -10.30 21.02
C SER A 264 -14.78 -10.81 20.45
N LEU A 265 -13.66 -10.19 20.86
CA LEU A 265 -12.31 -10.53 20.44
C LEU A 265 -11.81 -11.76 21.20
N TYR A 266 -11.54 -12.85 20.49
CA TYR A 266 -10.82 -14.00 21.05
C TYR A 266 -9.62 -14.36 20.17
N HIS A 267 -8.55 -14.85 20.81
CA HIS A 267 -7.39 -15.35 20.10
C HIS A 267 -7.73 -16.65 19.40
N VAL A 268 -7.26 -16.82 18.16
CA VAL A 268 -7.17 -18.16 17.58
C VAL A 268 -5.97 -18.84 18.22
N GLU A 269 -6.23 -19.71 19.18
CA GLU A 269 -5.22 -20.67 19.61
C GLU A 269 -4.94 -21.64 18.46
N GLY A 270 -3.70 -21.64 17.96
CA GLY A 270 -3.20 -22.78 17.18
C GLY A 270 -3.10 -22.67 15.67
N PHE A 271 -3.00 -21.49 15.06
CA PHE A 271 -2.51 -21.40 13.67
C PHE A 271 -0.96 -21.38 13.64
N SER A 272 -0.35 -22.47 14.09
CA SER A 272 1.05 -22.79 13.80
C SER A 272 1.08 -23.51 12.46
N LEU A 273 1.53 -22.85 11.39
CA LEU A 273 1.92 -23.61 10.20
C LEU A 273 3.00 -24.62 10.61
N PRO A 274 2.88 -25.91 10.26
CA PRO A 274 3.94 -26.88 10.48
C PRO A 274 5.08 -26.53 9.52
N GLY A 275 5.97 -25.65 9.97
CA GLY A 275 7.06 -25.11 9.18
C GLY A 275 7.55 -23.82 9.81
N ASN A 276 8.68 -23.91 10.51
CA ASN A 276 9.48 -22.85 11.10
C ASN A 276 9.17 -21.44 10.55
N THR A 277 8.32 -20.68 11.25
CA THR A 277 8.53 -19.23 11.31
C THR A 277 9.83 -19.07 12.08
N PRO A 278 10.94 -18.62 11.48
CA PRO A 278 12.17 -18.43 12.24
C PRO A 278 11.85 -17.42 13.34
N PRO A 279 12.24 -17.68 14.61
CA PRO A 279 12.34 -16.59 15.55
C PRO A 279 13.31 -15.58 14.95
N LEU A 280 12.92 -14.31 14.96
CA LEU A 280 13.81 -13.17 14.68
C LEU A 280 15.15 -13.44 15.36
N LYS A 281 16.20 -13.61 14.55
CA LYS A 281 17.59 -13.46 15.00
C LYS A 281 18.07 -12.12 14.51
#